data_AF-A0A0X9SMG4-F1
#
_entry.id   AF-A0A0X9SMG4-F1
#
_cell.length_a   1.000
_cell.length_b   1.000
_cell.length_c   1.000
_cell.angle_alpha   90.00
_cell.angle_beta   90.00
_cell.angle_gamma   90.00
#
_symmetry.space_group_name_H-M   'P 1'
#
loop_
_entity.id
_entity.type
_entity.pdbx_description
1 polymer ?
#
loop_
_entity_poly.entity_id
_entity_poly.type
_entity_poly.pdbx_seq_one_letter_code
_entity_poly.pdbx_strand_id
1 'polypeptide(L)'
;KSPNLTWYKGPTLLEALDQITEPKRPTDKPLRIPLQDVYKIGGIGTVPVGRVETGILKPGMIVTFAPANLSTEVKSVEMHHVALPEAVPGDNVGFNVKNLSVKDIRRGMVAGDSKNNPPQETESFNAQVIILNHPGTIHAGYAPVL
;
A
#
# COMPACT_ATOMS: atom_id res chain seq x y z
N LYS A 1 13.15 -34.83 -4.96
CA LYS A 1 14.61 -34.56 -5.11
C LYS A 1 15.09 -35.17 -6.43
N SER A 2 15.95 -34.48 -7.18
CA SER A 2 16.33 -34.90 -8.54
C SER A 2 17.21 -36.16 -8.53
N PRO A 3 16.90 -37.20 -9.34
CA PRO A 3 17.76 -38.37 -9.48
C PRO A 3 19.10 -38.05 -10.16
N ASN A 4 19.19 -36.90 -10.86
CA ASN A 4 20.39 -36.49 -11.59
C ASN A 4 21.40 -35.71 -10.72
N LEU A 5 21.06 -35.40 -9.47
CA LEU A 5 21.88 -34.60 -8.56
C LEU A 5 22.05 -35.34 -7.23
N THR A 6 22.63 -36.54 -7.27
CA THR A 6 22.78 -37.42 -6.11
C THR A 6 23.59 -36.81 -4.97
N TRP A 7 24.46 -35.84 -5.27
CA TRP A 7 25.26 -35.08 -4.31
C TRP A 7 24.44 -34.02 -3.55
N TYR A 8 23.35 -33.49 -4.12
CA TYR A 8 22.56 -32.43 -3.49
C TYR A 8 21.53 -33.02 -2.51
N LYS A 9 21.66 -32.66 -1.23
CA LYS A 9 20.77 -33.16 -0.15
C LYS A 9 19.77 -32.12 0.34
N GLY A 10 19.84 -30.88 -0.15
CA GLY A 10 18.99 -29.77 0.29
C GLY A 10 17.53 -29.87 -0.17
N PRO A 11 16.73 -28.84 0.17
CA PRO A 11 15.34 -28.74 -0.24
C PRO A 11 15.19 -28.43 -1.73
N THR A 12 14.06 -28.79 -2.31
CA THR A 12 13.61 -28.26 -3.61
C THR A 12 13.31 -26.77 -3.50
N LEU A 13 13.18 -26.09 -4.63
CA LEU A 13 12.80 -24.68 -4.64
C LEU A 13 11.48 -24.44 -3.89
N LEU A 14 10.48 -25.29 -4.09
CA LEU A 14 9.20 -25.17 -3.41
C LEU A 14 9.35 -25.38 -1.89
N GLU A 15 10.07 -26.43 -1.47
CA GLU A 15 10.36 -26.67 -0.05
C GLU A 15 11.12 -25.49 0.60
N ALA A 16 12.03 -24.84 -0.13
CA ALA A 16 12.75 -23.68 0.35
C ALA A 16 11.83 -22.44 0.49
N LEU A 17 10.87 -22.27 -0.42
CA LEU A 17 9.87 -21.20 -0.33
C LEU A 17 8.90 -21.44 0.84
N ASP A 18 8.46 -22.68 1.04
CA ASP A 18 7.55 -23.07 2.13
C ASP A 18 8.23 -22.95 3.52
N GLN A 19 9.56 -22.94 3.57
CA GLN A 19 10.34 -22.73 4.80
C GLN A 19 10.48 -21.25 5.18
N ILE A 20 10.06 -20.31 4.32
CA ILE A 20 10.10 -18.89 4.65
C ILE A 20 9.09 -18.61 5.77
N THR A 21 9.57 -17.98 6.84
CA THR A 21 8.70 -17.54 7.93
C THR A 21 7.89 -16.34 7.50
N GLU A 22 6.56 -16.41 7.69
CA GLU A 22 5.69 -15.28 7.35
C GLU A 22 6.03 -14.08 8.25
N PRO A 23 6.23 -12.88 7.68
CA PRO A 23 6.47 -11.69 8.48
C PRO A 23 5.22 -11.31 9.28
N LYS A 24 5.42 -10.76 10.48
CA LYS A 24 4.31 -10.20 11.27
C LYS A 24 3.67 -9.04 10.50
N ARG A 25 2.38 -9.18 10.19
CA ARG A 25 1.58 -8.12 9.56
C ARG A 25 1.33 -6.97 10.56
N PRO A 26 1.57 -5.70 10.18
CA PRO A 26 1.46 -4.54 11.08
C PRO A 26 0.00 -4.05 11.24
N THR A 27 -0.90 -4.91 11.72
CA THR A 27 -2.33 -4.62 11.93
C THR A 27 -2.58 -3.64 13.07
N ASP A 28 -1.66 -3.58 14.03
CA ASP A 28 -1.64 -2.75 15.23
C ASP A 28 -1.16 -1.30 14.98
N LYS A 29 -0.67 -1.01 13.76
CA LYS A 29 -0.23 0.34 13.36
C LYS A 29 -1.37 1.16 12.74
N PRO A 30 -1.25 2.50 12.66
CA PRO A 30 -2.19 3.35 11.92
C PRO A 30 -2.38 2.90 10.47
N LEU A 31 -3.58 3.10 9.92
CA LEU A 31 -3.90 2.72 8.55
C LEU A 31 -3.07 3.52 7.54
N ARG A 32 -2.41 2.85 6.60
CA ARG A 32 -1.76 3.47 5.43
C ARG A 32 -2.03 2.65 4.18
N ILE A 33 -2.64 3.29 3.19
CA ILE A 33 -2.91 2.71 1.87
C ILE A 33 -2.42 3.69 0.81
N PRO A 34 -1.20 3.49 0.25
CA PRO A 34 -0.75 4.20 -0.94
C PRO A 34 -1.64 3.83 -2.14
N LEU A 35 -2.18 4.84 -2.82
CA LEU A 35 -3.04 4.65 -3.97
C LEU A 35 -2.21 4.28 -5.21
N GLN A 36 -2.56 3.14 -5.81
CA GLN A 36 -2.03 2.68 -7.09
C GLN A 36 -2.82 3.29 -8.25
N ASP A 37 -4.15 3.31 -8.15
CA ASP A 37 -5.05 3.87 -9.15
C ASP A 37 -6.36 4.36 -8.53
N VAL A 38 -7.13 5.15 -9.29
CA VAL A 38 -8.46 5.62 -8.90
C VAL A 38 -9.41 5.49 -10.09
N TYR A 39 -10.53 4.79 -9.89
CA TYR A 39 -11.53 4.55 -10.93
C TYR A 39 -12.85 5.27 -10.64
N LYS A 40 -13.57 5.62 -11.70
CA LYS A 40 -14.97 6.02 -11.64
C LYS A 40 -15.82 4.86 -12.16
N ILE A 41 -16.59 4.24 -11.27
CA ILE A 41 -17.49 3.13 -11.63
C ILE A 41 -18.93 3.66 -11.65
N GLY A 42 -19.61 3.45 -12.78
CA GLY A 42 -21.01 3.86 -12.95
C GLY A 42 -21.91 3.22 -11.87
N GLY A 43 -22.74 4.03 -11.21
CA GLY A 43 -23.63 3.56 -10.14
C GLY A 43 -22.97 3.32 -8.77
N ILE A 44 -21.65 3.17 -8.70
CA ILE A 44 -20.91 2.94 -7.45
C ILE A 44 -20.25 4.23 -6.96
N GLY A 45 -19.62 4.98 -7.87
CA GLY A 45 -18.89 6.21 -7.55
C GLY A 45 -17.39 6.09 -7.77
N THR A 46 -16.61 6.73 -6.88
CA THR A 46 -15.15 6.73 -6.94
C THR A 46 -14.59 5.56 -6.14
N VAL A 47 -13.71 4.78 -6.76
CA VAL A 47 -13.08 3.60 -6.17
C VAL A 47 -11.57 3.73 -6.27
N PRO A 48 -10.87 4.12 -5.19
CA PRO A 48 -9.42 4.04 -5.11
C PRO A 48 -8.98 2.59 -4.93
N VAL A 49 -7.82 2.27 -5.49
CA VAL A 49 -7.18 0.96 -5.38
C VAL A 49 -5.80 1.13 -4.79
N GLY A 50 -5.44 0.28 -3.83
CA GLY A 50 -4.12 0.29 -3.23
C GLY A 50 -3.86 -0.94 -2.37
N ARG A 51 -2.62 -1.07 -1.92
CA ARG A 51 -2.23 -2.08 -0.95
C ARG A 51 -2.35 -1.51 0.45
N VAL A 52 -2.94 -2.26 1.37
CA VAL A 52 -2.85 -1.94 2.80
C VAL A 52 -1.43 -2.23 3.26
N GLU A 53 -0.66 -1.21 3.60
CA GLU A 53 0.72 -1.38 4.10
C GLU A 53 0.74 -1.55 5.62
N THR A 54 -0.13 -0.83 6.32
CA THR A 54 -0.29 -0.89 7.78
C THR A 54 -1.73 -0.67 8.19
N GLY A 55 -2.10 -1.14 9.38
CA GLY A 55 -3.44 -0.98 9.95
C GLY A 55 -4.50 -1.83 9.27
N ILE A 56 -5.77 -1.51 9.56
CA ILE A 56 -6.94 -2.24 9.05
C ILE A 56 -7.92 -1.24 8.43
N LEU A 57 -8.45 -1.57 7.25
CA LEU A 57 -9.51 -0.81 6.59
C LEU A 57 -10.84 -1.55 6.75
N LYS A 58 -11.91 -0.84 7.12
CA LYS A 58 -13.27 -1.38 7.22
C LYS A 58 -14.28 -0.46 6.53
N PRO A 59 -15.37 -1.00 5.97
CA PRO A 59 -16.54 -0.20 5.64
C PRO A 59 -17.01 0.62 6.84
N GLY A 60 -17.46 1.85 6.61
CA GLY A 60 -17.91 2.81 7.61
C GLY A 60 -16.79 3.65 8.25
N MET A 61 -15.51 3.33 8.01
CA MET A 61 -14.41 4.17 8.47
C MET A 61 -14.38 5.51 7.71
N ILE A 62 -13.98 6.57 8.39
CA ILE A 62 -13.65 7.85 7.75
C ILE A 62 -12.16 7.84 7.48
N VAL A 63 -11.79 8.00 6.21
CA VAL A 63 -10.40 8.02 5.76
C VAL A 63 -10.02 9.40 5.26
N THR A 64 -8.78 9.81 5.52
CA THR A 64 -8.16 11.04 5.02
C THR A 64 -7.12 10.71 3.96
N PHE A 65 -7.14 11.45 2.86
CA PHE A 65 -6.20 11.34 1.75
C PHE A 65 -5.16 12.47 1.81
N ALA A 66 -3.91 12.12 2.06
CA ALA A 66 -2.77 13.02 1.98
C ALA A 66 -2.17 13.02 0.57
N PRO A 67 -1.62 14.14 0.08
CA PRO A 67 -1.41 15.40 0.80
C PRO A 67 -2.63 16.35 0.79
N ALA A 68 -3.70 16.05 0.05
CA ALA A 68 -4.82 16.99 -0.15
C ALA A 68 -5.68 17.23 1.10
N ASN A 69 -5.49 16.47 2.18
CA ASN A 69 -6.26 16.54 3.43
C ASN A 69 -7.78 16.42 3.25
N LEU A 70 -8.21 15.66 2.24
CA LEU A 70 -9.61 15.37 1.96
C LEU A 70 -10.05 14.16 2.76
N SER A 71 -11.20 14.25 3.44
CA SER A 71 -11.72 13.15 4.25
C SER A 71 -13.10 12.69 3.79
N THR A 72 -13.35 11.39 3.83
CA THR A 72 -14.62 10.80 3.41
C THR A 72 -14.84 9.42 4.02
N GLU A 73 -16.09 8.97 4.03
CA GLU A 73 -16.48 7.66 4.51
C GLU A 73 -16.29 6.57 3.45
N VAL A 74 -15.70 5.46 3.86
CA VAL A 74 -15.55 4.23 3.07
C VAL A 74 -16.85 3.46 3.10
N LYS A 75 -17.44 3.16 1.93
CA LYS A 75 -18.73 2.46 1.84
C LYS A 75 -18.61 0.96 1.72
N SER A 76 -17.64 0.50 0.95
CA SER A 76 -17.36 -0.92 0.76
C SER A 76 -15.87 -1.11 0.53
N VAL A 77 -15.40 -2.33 0.78
CA VAL A 77 -14.04 -2.78 0.52
C VAL A 77 -14.15 -4.08 -0.25
N GLU A 78 -13.39 -4.21 -1.34
CA GLU A 78 -13.44 -5.35 -2.25
C GLU A 78 -12.02 -5.79 -2.65
N MET A 79 -11.83 -7.10 -2.75
CA MET A 79 -10.61 -7.72 -3.27
C MET A 79 -10.99 -8.83 -4.25
N HIS A 80 -10.46 -8.79 -5.47
CA HIS A 80 -10.74 -9.79 -6.51
C HIS A 80 -12.24 -10.09 -6.70
N HIS A 81 -13.08 -9.05 -6.78
CA HIS A 81 -14.55 -9.14 -6.92
C HIS A 81 -15.28 -9.75 -5.73
N VAL A 82 -14.65 -9.82 -4.56
CA VAL A 82 -15.26 -10.29 -3.31
C VAL A 82 -15.31 -9.14 -2.32
N ALA A 83 -16.49 -8.87 -1.77
CA ALA A 83 -16.67 -7.91 -0.70
C ALA A 83 -16.03 -8.41 0.60
N LEU A 84 -15.28 -7.53 1.27
CA LEU A 84 -14.57 -7.85 2.50
C LEU A 84 -15.18 -7.09 3.69
N PRO A 85 -15.32 -7.74 4.86
CA PRO A 85 -15.70 -7.06 6.10
C PRO A 85 -14.56 -6.14 6.62
N GLU A 86 -13.32 -6.50 6.31
CA GLU A 86 -12.12 -5.72 6.59
C GLU A 86 -11.00 -6.11 5.62
N ALA A 87 -10.05 -5.21 5.40
CA ALA A 87 -8.80 -5.46 4.70
C ALA A 87 -7.61 -5.23 5.62
N VAL A 88 -6.63 -6.12 5.56
CA VAL A 88 -5.48 -6.18 6.47
C VAL A 88 -4.17 -5.97 5.69
N PRO A 89 -3.03 -5.73 6.35
CA PRO A 89 -1.78 -5.45 5.65
C PRO A 89 -1.39 -6.55 4.68
N GLY A 90 -1.05 -6.17 3.45
CA GLY A 90 -0.74 -7.05 2.32
C GLY A 90 -1.88 -7.23 1.32
N ASP A 91 -3.12 -6.94 1.70
CA ASP A 91 -4.27 -7.02 0.79
C ASP A 91 -4.21 -5.89 -0.25
N ASN A 92 -4.48 -6.23 -1.52
CA ASN A 92 -4.64 -5.25 -2.59
C ASN A 92 -6.14 -5.07 -2.83
N VAL A 93 -6.67 -3.92 -2.44
CA VAL A 93 -8.12 -3.70 -2.36
C VAL A 93 -8.56 -2.50 -3.17
N GLY A 94 -9.76 -2.59 -3.72
CA GLY A 94 -10.55 -1.44 -4.14
C GLY A 94 -11.54 -1.08 -3.04
N PHE A 95 -11.74 0.20 -2.77
CA PHE A 95 -12.72 0.62 -1.75
C PHE A 95 -13.57 1.79 -2.25
N ASN A 96 -14.88 1.75 -2.05
CA ASN A 96 -15.77 2.82 -2.50
C ASN A 96 -15.75 3.98 -1.50
N VAL A 97 -15.63 5.22 -1.98
CA VAL A 97 -15.75 6.43 -1.17
C VAL A 97 -16.83 7.38 -1.68
N LYS A 98 -17.51 8.08 -0.76
CA LYS A 98 -18.52 9.09 -1.12
C LYS A 98 -17.91 10.47 -1.37
N ASN A 99 -18.64 11.30 -2.10
CA ASN A 99 -18.43 12.75 -2.19
C ASN A 99 -17.04 13.21 -2.68
N LEU A 100 -16.22 12.30 -3.20
CA LEU A 100 -14.96 12.59 -3.88
C LEU A 100 -15.07 12.17 -5.33
N SER A 101 -14.57 13.00 -6.22
CA SER A 101 -14.38 12.68 -7.63
C SER A 101 -13.00 12.08 -7.87
N VAL A 102 -12.84 11.39 -9.01
CA VAL A 102 -11.53 10.89 -9.47
C VAL A 102 -10.50 11.99 -9.75
N LYS A 103 -10.90 13.27 -9.76
CA LYS A 103 -9.97 14.40 -9.91
C LYS A 103 -9.41 14.87 -8.57
N ASP A 104 -10.10 14.57 -7.46
CA ASP A 104 -9.74 15.03 -6.12
C ASP A 104 -8.64 14.16 -5.50
N ILE A 105 -8.52 12.92 -5.96
CA ILE A 105 -7.55 11.94 -5.49
C ILE A 105 -6.87 11.23 -6.67
N ARG A 106 -5.61 10.86 -6.52
CA ARG A 106 -4.79 10.28 -7.60
C ARG A 106 -3.75 9.29 -7.06
N ARG A 107 -3.14 8.53 -7.98
CA ARG A 107 -1.99 7.67 -7.70
C ARG A 107 -0.90 8.42 -6.91
N GLY A 108 -0.30 7.73 -5.94
CA GLY A 108 0.75 8.26 -5.07
C GLY A 108 0.24 8.99 -3.82
N MET A 109 -1.06 9.32 -3.75
CA MET A 109 -1.66 9.78 -2.50
C MET A 109 -1.76 8.64 -1.49
N VAL A 110 -1.86 8.97 -0.22
CA VAL A 110 -1.96 7.97 0.86
C VAL A 110 -3.25 8.16 1.61
N ALA A 111 -4.08 7.11 1.67
CA ALA A 111 -5.24 7.07 2.54
C ALA A 111 -4.86 6.53 3.92
N GLY A 112 -5.50 7.05 4.97
CA GLY A 112 -5.41 6.49 6.32
C GLY A 112 -6.59 6.90 7.17
N ASP A 113 -6.71 6.32 8.37
CA ASP A 113 -7.81 6.59 9.29
C ASP A 113 -7.77 8.03 9.78
N SER A 114 -8.85 8.78 9.53
CA SER A 114 -8.98 10.18 9.94
C SER A 114 -8.87 10.39 11.45
N LYS A 115 -9.19 9.35 12.24
CA LYS A 115 -9.25 9.43 13.71
C LYS A 115 -8.02 8.84 14.39
N ASN A 116 -7.15 8.14 13.66
CA ASN A 116 -5.99 7.47 14.23
C ASN A 116 -4.74 7.76 13.41
N ASN A 117 -4.07 8.88 13.74
CA ASN A 117 -2.85 9.35 13.08
C ASN A 117 -3.03 9.37 11.54
N PRO A 118 -3.85 10.29 11.00
CA PRO A 118 -4.02 10.41 9.56
C PRO A 118 -2.68 10.69 8.86
N PRO A 119 -2.49 10.25 7.60
CA PRO A 119 -1.31 10.60 6.83
C PRO A 119 -1.27 12.11 6.59
N GLN A 120 -0.06 12.66 6.48
CA GLN A 120 0.17 14.09 6.30
C GLN A 120 1.20 14.31 5.21
N GLU A 121 1.17 15.48 4.59
CA GLU A 121 2.22 15.91 3.68
C GLU A 121 3.51 16.23 4.45
N THR A 122 4.64 16.21 3.73
CA THR A 122 5.93 16.63 4.28
C THR A 122 6.63 17.50 3.26
N GLU A 123 7.18 18.62 3.72
CA GLU A 123 7.98 19.52 2.86
C GLU A 123 9.41 19.01 2.69
N SER A 124 9.97 18.44 3.76
CA SER A 124 11.31 17.86 3.77
C SER A 124 11.37 16.65 4.70
N PHE A 125 12.34 15.77 4.49
CA PHE A 125 12.62 14.66 5.38
C PHE A 125 14.11 14.32 5.35
N ASN A 126 14.62 13.80 6.46
CA ASN A 126 15.96 13.25 6.54
C ASN A 126 15.89 11.74 6.27
N ALA A 127 16.80 11.22 5.45
CA ALA A 127 16.88 9.80 5.14
C ALA A 127 18.33 9.31 5.17
N GLN A 128 18.49 8.03 5.53
CA GLN A 128 19.74 7.32 5.30
C GLN A 128 19.71 6.76 3.87
N VAL A 129 20.71 7.12 3.06
CA VAL A 129 20.80 6.72 1.65
C VAL A 129 22.05 5.87 1.44
N ILE A 130 21.90 4.76 0.74
CA ILE A 130 23.02 3.93 0.28
C ILE A 130 23.21 4.19 -1.22
N ILE A 131 24.38 4.68 -1.61
CA ILE A 131 24.71 4.96 -3.01
C ILE A 131 25.24 3.69 -3.65
N LEU A 132 24.53 3.21 -4.68
CA LEU A 132 24.96 2.08 -5.51
C LEU A 132 26.03 2.53 -6.52
N ASN A 133 26.51 1.61 -7.35
CA ASN A 133 27.45 1.95 -8.41
C ASN A 133 26.82 2.99 -9.35
N HIS A 134 27.33 4.22 -9.29
CA HIS A 134 26.80 5.37 -9.99
C HIS A 134 27.96 6.09 -10.70
N PRO A 135 27.82 6.47 -11.98
CA PRO A 135 28.94 6.97 -12.78
C PRO A 135 29.44 8.37 -12.37
N GLY A 136 28.73 9.06 -11.47
CA GLY A 136 29.08 10.39 -11.00
C GLY A 136 29.01 10.53 -9.48
N THR A 137 29.32 11.73 -9.01
CA THR A 137 29.23 12.11 -7.60
C THR A 137 27.92 12.83 -7.31
N ILE A 138 27.46 12.76 -6.06
CA ILE A 138 26.25 13.44 -5.59
C ILE A 138 26.68 14.54 -4.63
N HIS A 139 26.18 15.75 -4.87
CA HIS A 139 26.44 16.94 -4.06
C HIS A 139 25.11 17.57 -3.61
N ALA A 140 25.18 18.50 -2.65
CA ALA A 140 24.01 19.29 -2.25
C ALA A 140 23.38 19.97 -3.47
N GLY A 141 22.06 19.88 -3.58
CA GLY A 141 21.29 20.39 -4.74
C GLY A 141 21.03 19.36 -5.85
N TYR A 142 21.53 18.12 -5.72
CA TYR A 142 21.12 17.04 -6.62
C TYR A 142 19.64 16.71 -6.45
N ALA A 143 18.85 16.82 -7.54
CA ALA A 143 17.39 16.70 -7.52
C ALA A 143 16.88 15.59 -8.48
N PRO A 144 17.10 14.30 -8.15
CA PRO A 144 16.57 13.19 -8.92
C PRO A 144 15.08 12.95 -8.60
N VAL A 145 14.43 12.10 -9.40
CA VAL A 145 13.14 11.50 -9.01
C VAL A 145 13.40 10.46 -7.93
N LEU A 146 12.56 10.46 -6.90
CA LEU A 146 12.53 9.45 -5.84
C LEU A 146 11.49 8.36 -6.13
#